data_AF-H4F040-F1
#
_entry.id   AF-H4F040-F1
#
_cell.length_a   1.000
_cell.length_b   1.000
_cell.length_c   1.000
_cell.angle_alpha   90.00
_cell.angle_beta   90.00
_cell.angle_gamma   90.00
#
_symmetry.space_group_name_H-M   'P 1'
#
loop_
_entity.id
_entity.type
_entity.pdbx_description
1 polymer ?
#
loop_
_entity_poly.entity_id
_entity_poly.type
_entity_poly.pdbx_seq_one_letter_code
_entity_poly.pdbx_strand_id
1 'polypeptide(L)'
;MGGRVASMVADELFVAKRISGLLCLGYPFHPTGKPQQLRTAHLANLKAPTLIVQGTRDPFGTRDEVESYDLAGTIELLWLEDGDHDLKPRKNISGLSLADHMDILGTEVSIWADRITQ
;
A
#
# COMPACT_ATOMS: atom_id res chain seq x y z
N MET A 1 -6.58 9.19 1.84
CA MET A 1 -7.71 9.19 0.87
C MET A 1 -7.27 8.99 -0.58
N GLY A 2 -6.14 9.54 -1.03
CA GLY A 2 -5.67 9.43 -2.43
C GLY A 2 -5.56 8.00 -2.96
N GLY A 3 -4.90 7.09 -2.23
CA GLY A 3 -4.73 5.69 -2.66
C GLY A 3 -6.05 4.95 -2.91
N ARG A 4 -7.06 5.18 -2.08
CA ARG A 4 -8.41 4.60 -2.28
C ARG A 4 -9.02 5.06 -3.59
N VAL A 5 -9.07 6.37 -3.84
CA VAL A 5 -9.68 6.90 -5.07
C VAL A 5 -8.89 6.45 -6.30
N ALA A 6 -7.55 6.48 -6.23
CA ALA A 6 -6.69 6.00 -7.30
C ALA A 6 -6.94 4.52 -7.63
N SER A 7 -7.07 3.65 -6.62
CA SER A 7 -7.38 2.23 -6.83
C SER A 7 -8.74 1.95 -7.46
N MET A 8 -9.72 2.86 -7.30
CA MET A 8 -11.04 2.71 -7.91
C MET A 8 -11.04 3.00 -9.42
N VAL A 9 -10.06 3.75 -9.91
CA VAL A 9 -9.95 4.14 -11.33
C VAL A 9 -8.77 3.46 -12.05
N ALA A 10 -7.93 2.73 -11.31
CA ALA A 10 -6.67 2.18 -11.82
C ALA A 10 -6.87 1.21 -12.99
N ASP A 11 -7.84 0.30 -12.91
CA ASP A 11 -8.07 -0.68 -13.99
C ASP A 11 -8.50 -0.03 -15.30
N GLU A 12 -9.38 0.97 -15.27
CA GLU A 12 -9.78 1.70 -16.47
C GLU A 12 -8.59 2.40 -17.13
N LEU A 13 -7.76 3.08 -16.32
CA LEU A 13 -6.57 3.76 -16.78
C LEU A 13 -5.50 2.78 -17.30
N PHE A 14 -5.36 1.62 -16.66
CA PHE A 14 -4.41 0.57 -17.06
C PHE A 14 -4.81 -0.06 -18.39
N VAL A 15 -6.09 -0.44 -18.56
CA VAL A 15 -6.63 -0.96 -19.84
C VAL A 15 -6.48 0.07 -20.96
N ALA A 16 -6.71 1.35 -20.66
CA ALA A 16 -6.49 2.45 -21.59
C ALA A 16 -5.01 2.80 -21.83
N LYS A 17 -4.06 2.05 -21.22
CA LYS A 17 -2.61 2.26 -21.31
C LYS A 17 -2.17 3.67 -20.90
N ARG A 18 -2.88 4.28 -19.95
CA ARG A 18 -2.58 5.62 -19.41
C ARG A 18 -1.69 5.57 -18.16
N ILE A 19 -1.63 4.41 -17.51
CA ILE A 19 -0.72 4.10 -16.40
C ILE A 19 -0.14 2.70 -16.61
N SER A 20 1.05 2.45 -16.06
CA SER A 20 1.64 1.10 -16.01
C SER A 20 1.29 0.34 -14.74
N GLY A 21 0.92 1.05 -13.67
CA GLY A 21 0.55 0.47 -12.39
C GLY A 21 0.11 1.54 -11.38
N LEU A 22 -0.22 1.09 -10.17
CA LEU A 22 -0.67 1.91 -9.07
C LEU A 22 0.27 1.80 -7.86
N LEU A 23 0.77 2.93 -7.36
CA LEU A 23 1.48 3.00 -6.09
C LEU A 23 0.59 3.68 -5.04
N CYS A 24 0.36 3.00 -3.91
CA CYS A 24 -0.36 3.54 -2.76
C CYS A 24 0.58 3.62 -1.56
N LEU A 25 0.64 4.79 -0.92
CA LEU A 25 1.36 4.99 0.35
C LEU A 25 0.30 5.20 1.45
N GLY A 26 0.24 4.33 2.45
CA GLY A 26 -0.77 4.43 3.51
C GLY A 26 -2.19 4.14 3.00
N TYR A 27 -2.47 2.94 2.50
CA TYR A 27 -3.82 2.63 1.98
C TYR A 27 -4.82 2.52 3.14
N PRO A 28 -5.96 3.23 3.09
CA PRO A 28 -6.90 3.21 4.19
C PRO A 28 -7.90 2.04 4.07
N PHE A 29 -7.50 0.82 4.44
CA PHE A 29 -8.28 -0.41 4.29
C PHE A 29 -9.62 -0.37 5.01
N HIS A 30 -9.71 0.29 6.16
CA HIS A 30 -10.96 0.61 6.85
C HIS A 30 -10.83 1.97 7.56
N PRO A 31 -11.93 2.64 7.96
CA PRO A 31 -11.85 3.79 8.86
C PRO A 31 -11.24 3.39 10.22
N THR A 32 -10.45 4.27 10.83
CA THR A 32 -9.92 4.07 12.19
C THR A 32 -11.05 3.75 13.17
N GLY A 33 -10.84 2.71 14.00
CA GLY A 33 -11.82 2.24 14.97
C GLY A 33 -13.02 1.50 14.38
N LYS A 34 -13.02 1.21 13.07
CA LYS A 34 -14.10 0.47 12.38
C LYS A 34 -13.54 -0.63 11.46
N PRO A 35 -12.80 -1.64 11.98
CA PRO A 35 -12.15 -2.67 11.17
C PRO A 35 -13.11 -3.51 10.33
N GLN A 36 -14.40 -3.57 10.70
CA GLN A 36 -15.43 -4.27 9.94
C GLN A 36 -15.95 -3.48 8.71
N GLN A 37 -15.61 -2.20 8.57
CA GLN A 37 -16.05 -1.36 7.45
C GLN A 37 -14.97 -1.30 6.36
N LEU A 38 -14.75 -2.45 5.71
CA LEU A 38 -13.70 -2.63 4.72
C LEU A 38 -13.91 -1.78 3.47
N ARG A 39 -12.79 -1.34 2.89
CA ARG A 39 -12.65 -0.57 1.64
C ARG A 39 -11.82 -1.36 0.62
N THR A 40 -11.99 -2.68 0.63
CA THR A 40 -11.16 -3.66 -0.10
C THR A 40 -11.91 -4.40 -1.20
N ALA A 41 -13.24 -4.24 -1.31
CA ALA A 41 -14.06 -5.04 -2.22
C ALA A 41 -13.58 -5.01 -3.68
N HIS A 42 -13.09 -3.87 -4.17
CA HIS A 42 -12.52 -3.76 -5.52
C HIS A 42 -11.07 -4.27 -5.61
N LEU A 43 -10.32 -4.29 -4.50
CA LEU A 43 -8.93 -4.75 -4.46
C LEU A 43 -8.80 -6.25 -4.72
N ALA A 44 -9.80 -7.06 -4.33
CA ALA A 44 -9.83 -8.50 -4.59
C ALA A 44 -9.76 -8.86 -6.09
N ASN A 45 -10.17 -7.93 -6.97
CA ASN A 45 -10.24 -8.17 -8.41
C ASN A 45 -9.38 -7.22 -9.25
N LEU A 46 -8.60 -6.34 -8.61
CA LEU A 46 -7.80 -5.30 -9.26
C LEU A 46 -6.84 -5.91 -10.29
N LYS A 47 -6.82 -5.39 -11.51
CA LYS A 47 -6.01 -5.92 -12.62
C LYS A 47 -4.71 -5.16 -12.82
N ALA A 48 -4.70 -3.86 -12.54
CA ALA A 48 -3.49 -3.05 -12.61
C ALA A 48 -2.43 -3.58 -11.62
N PRO A 49 -1.16 -3.76 -12.06
CA PRO A 49 -0.05 -4.01 -11.14
C PRO A 49 -0.04 -2.95 -10.06
N THR A 50 -0.03 -3.37 -8.80
CA THR A 50 -0.22 -2.45 -7.67
C THR A 50 0.80 -2.72 -6.58
N LEU A 51 1.44 -1.68 -6.07
CA LEU A 51 2.25 -1.73 -4.86
C LEU A 51 1.57 -0.89 -3.77
N ILE A 52 1.30 -1.50 -2.62
CA ILE A 52 0.85 -0.79 -1.42
C ILE A 52 2.00 -0.79 -0.41
N VAL A 53 2.51 0.39 -0.11
CA VAL A 53 3.49 0.61 0.97
C VAL A 53 2.73 1.00 2.23
N GLN A 54 2.89 0.24 3.29
CA GLN A 54 2.09 0.35 4.50
C GLN A 54 2.96 0.22 5.76
N GLY A 55 2.72 1.09 6.74
CA GLY A 55 3.29 0.92 8.07
C GLY A 55 2.63 -0.25 8.79
N THR A 56 3.39 -1.10 9.48
CA THR A 56 2.82 -2.30 10.16
C THR A 56 1.81 -1.95 11.26
N ARG A 57 1.85 -0.71 11.79
CA ARG A 57 0.96 -0.17 12.82
C ARG A 57 0.00 0.90 12.26
N ASP A 58 -0.22 0.96 10.95
CA ASP A 58 -1.18 1.91 10.39
C ASP A 58 -2.60 1.64 10.96
N PRO A 59 -3.25 2.61 11.64
CA PRO A 59 -4.57 2.42 12.24
C PRO A 59 -5.72 2.29 11.23
N PHE A 60 -5.45 2.47 9.93
CA PHE A 60 -6.39 2.18 8.85
C PHE A 60 -6.25 0.77 8.27
N GLY A 61 -5.27 -0.01 8.73
CA GLY A 61 -5.06 -1.41 8.36
C GLY A 61 -3.67 -1.84 8.78
N THR A 62 -3.59 -2.56 9.89
CA THR A 62 -2.34 -3.13 10.42
C THR A 62 -1.90 -4.35 9.60
N ARG A 63 -0.66 -4.80 9.81
CA ARG A 63 -0.14 -5.99 9.13
C ARG A 63 -1.02 -7.22 9.35
N ASP A 64 -1.35 -7.52 10.61
CA ASP A 64 -2.14 -8.68 10.98
C ASP A 64 -3.55 -8.65 10.38
N GLU A 65 -4.15 -7.47 10.28
CA GLU A 65 -5.45 -7.29 9.62
C GLU A 65 -5.34 -7.52 8.12
N VAL A 66 -4.39 -6.87 7.45
CA VAL A 66 -4.29 -6.86 5.99
C VAL A 66 -3.86 -8.21 5.43
N GLU A 67 -3.01 -8.96 6.13
CA GLU A 67 -2.63 -10.32 5.74
C GLU A 67 -3.83 -11.29 5.69
N SER A 68 -4.94 -10.95 6.36
CA SER A 68 -6.18 -11.74 6.31
C SER A 68 -7.13 -11.35 5.18
N TYR A 69 -6.87 -10.24 4.48
CA TYR A 69 -7.78 -9.72 3.46
C TYR A 69 -7.62 -10.42 2.12
N ASP A 70 -8.75 -10.58 1.42
CA ASP A 70 -8.76 -11.03 0.03
C ASP A 70 -8.28 -9.90 -0.89
N LEU A 71 -7.06 -10.03 -1.40
CA LEU A 71 -6.40 -9.09 -2.29
C LEU A 71 -6.02 -9.80 -3.59
N ALA A 72 -6.17 -9.10 -4.72
CA ALA A 72 -5.76 -9.64 -6.01
C ALA A 72 -4.25 -9.96 -6.00
N GLY A 73 -3.85 -11.05 -6.68
CA GLY A 73 -2.43 -11.42 -6.82
C GLY A 73 -1.56 -10.44 -7.61
N THR A 74 -2.16 -9.39 -8.18
CA THR A 74 -1.48 -8.24 -8.80
C THR A 74 -1.05 -7.18 -7.78
N ILE A 75 -1.50 -7.31 -6.52
CA ILE A 75 -1.18 -6.41 -5.42
C ILE A 75 0.01 -6.98 -4.65
N GLU A 76 1.08 -6.20 -4.59
CA GLU A 76 2.22 -6.43 -3.72
C GLU A 76 2.13 -5.49 -2.50
N LEU A 77 2.54 -6.00 -1.34
CA LEU A 77 2.59 -5.25 -0.09
C LEU A 77 4.05 -5.05 0.33
N LEU A 78 4.45 -3.79 0.52
CA LEU A 78 5.71 -3.43 1.16
C LEU A 78 5.41 -2.94 2.58
N TRP A 79 5.82 -3.73 3.57
CA TRP A 79 5.66 -3.40 4.97
C TRP A 79 6.84 -2.58 5.49
N LEU A 80 6.55 -1.44 6.10
CA LEU A 80 7.53 -0.61 6.81
C LEU A 80 7.39 -0.82 8.32
N GLU A 81 8.43 -1.40 8.93
CA GLU A 81 8.40 -1.93 10.28
C GLU A 81 8.17 -0.84 11.34
N ASP A 82 7.25 -1.09 12.26
CA ASP A 82 6.73 -0.14 13.26
C ASP A 82 6.20 1.19 12.70
N GLY A 83 6.03 1.31 11.37
CA GLY A 83 5.50 2.49 10.71
C GLY A 83 4.03 2.75 11.06
N ASP A 84 3.67 4.02 11.22
CA ASP A 84 2.27 4.47 11.25
C ASP A 84 1.75 4.84 9.85
N HIS A 85 0.62 5.56 9.79
CA HIS A 85 0.02 6.01 8.54
C HIS A 85 0.91 6.95 7.71
N ASP A 86 1.73 7.76 8.40
CA ASP A 86 2.72 8.64 7.77
C ASP A 86 4.04 7.91 7.52
N LEU A 87 4.03 6.57 7.63
CA LEU A 87 5.17 5.67 7.50
C LEU A 87 6.24 5.91 8.56
N LYS A 88 5.93 6.61 9.64
CA LYS A 88 6.91 6.97 10.66
C LYS A 88 7.03 5.86 11.72
N PRO A 89 8.23 5.32 11.94
CA PRO A 89 8.46 4.36 13.01
C PRO A 89 8.62 5.06 14.36
N ARG A 90 8.38 4.34 15.46
CA ARG A 90 8.82 4.78 16.78
C ARG A 90 10.29 4.38 16.94
N LYS A 91 11.19 5.34 16.75
CA LYS A 91 12.65 5.13 16.79
C LYS A 91 13.14 4.36 18.03
N ASN A 92 12.55 4.62 19.19
CA ASN A 92 12.96 3.95 20.43
C ASN A 92 12.51 2.48 20.52
N ILE A 93 11.61 2.04 19.65
CA ILE A 93 11.08 0.66 19.61
C ILE A 93 11.77 -0.13 18.50
N SER A 94 11.75 0.38 17.26
CA SER A 94 12.30 -0.35 16.10
C SER A 94 13.76 -0.04 15.79
N GLY A 95 14.32 1.03 16.36
CA GLY A 95 15.65 1.54 15.97
C GLY A 95 15.66 2.31 14.64
N LEU A 96 14.57 2.25 13.87
CA LEU A 96 14.45 2.90 12.56
C LEU A 96 13.98 4.36 12.68
N SER A 97 14.34 5.16 11.70
CA SER A 97 13.87 6.52 11.49
C SER A 97 12.99 6.62 10.24
N LEU A 98 12.31 7.76 10.09
CA LEU A 98 11.57 8.04 8.86
C LEU A 98 12.52 8.06 7.64
N ALA A 99 13.76 8.52 7.79
CA ALA A 99 14.73 8.54 6.71
C ALA A 99 15.07 7.12 6.23
N ASP A 100 15.30 6.19 7.16
CA ASP A 100 15.55 4.78 6.83
C ASP A 100 14.36 4.18 6.05
N HIS A 101 13.13 4.51 6.46
CA HIS A 101 11.93 4.11 5.73
C HIS A 101 11.81 4.75 4.34
N MET A 102 12.23 6.00 4.16
CA MET A 102 12.23 6.65 2.85
C MET A 102 13.28 6.03 1.91
N ASP A 103 14.43 5.62 2.43
CA ASP A 103 15.47 4.93 1.65
C ASP A 103 14.99 3.54 1.19
N ILE A 104 14.35 2.78 2.08
CA ILE A 104 13.71 1.49 1.75
C ILE A 104 12.62 1.69 0.69
N LEU A 105 11.69 2.61 0.94
CA LEU A 105 10.59 2.92 0.03
C LEU A 105 11.12 3.30 -1.35
N GLY A 106 12.07 4.23 -1.43
CA GLY A 106 12.63 4.69 -2.70
C GLY A 106 13.27 3.56 -3.49
N THR A 107 14.05 2.70 -2.82
CA THR A 107 14.72 1.55 -3.44
C THR A 107 13.71 0.54 -3.97
N GLU A 108 12.79 0.08 -3.12
CA GLU A 108 11.82 -0.96 -3.48
C GLU A 108 10.81 -0.48 -4.53
N VAL A 109 10.36 0.78 -4.44
CA VAL A 109 9.48 1.38 -5.45
C VAL A 109 10.19 1.49 -6.80
N SER A 110 11.47 1.84 -6.84
CA SER A 110 12.23 1.87 -8.09
C SER A 110 12.33 0.49 -8.72
N ILE A 111 12.69 -0.53 -7.93
CA ILE A 111 12.77 -1.92 -8.40
C ILE A 111 11.43 -2.42 -8.94
N TRP A 112 10.35 -2.13 -8.22
CA TRP A 112 8.99 -2.48 -8.63
C TRP A 112 8.60 -1.77 -9.92
N ALA A 113 8.83 -0.46 -10.01
CA ALA A 113 8.49 0.36 -11.18
C ALA A 113 9.23 -0.12 -12.44
N ASP A 114 10.53 -0.42 -12.32
CA ASP A 114 11.33 -0.97 -13.42
C ASP A 114 10.75 -2.31 -13.91
N ARG A 115 10.32 -3.19 -13.00
CA ARG A 115 9.76 -4.49 -13.35
C ARG A 115 8.44 -4.40 -14.10
N ILE A 116 7.57 -3.44 -13.77
CA ILE A 116 6.22 -3.32 -14.38
C ILE A 116 6.18 -2.43 -15.62
N THR A 117 7.28 -1.74 -15.95
CA THR A 117 7.36 -0.82 -17.10
C THR A 117 8.23 -1.34 -18.24
N GLN A 118 8.95 -2.44 -18.03
CA GLN A 118 9.64 -3.20 -19.08
C GLN A 118 8.64 -3.96 -19.96
#